data_AF-A0A0D0IJD9-F1
#
_entry.id   AF-A0A0D0IJD9-F1
#
_cell.length_a   1.000
_cell.length_b   1.000
_cell.length_c   1.000
_cell.angle_alpha   90.00
_cell.angle_beta   90.00
_cell.angle_gamma   90.00
#
_symmetry.space_group_name_H-M   'P 1'
#
loop_
_entity.id
_entity.type
_entity.pdbx_description
1 polymer ?
#
loop_
_entity_poly.entity_id
_entity_poly.type
_entity_poly.pdbx_seq_one_letter_code
_entity_poly.pdbx_strand_id
1 'polypeptide(L)'
;MEFFSGWNWAYIGAAVALIIDNAIRIVALFVVPRNRRPTSGMAWLLAIFLLPVPGLIVFLIIGSNRLPADREEKQEAINRLVSGLAEREDQGLVSDIDAMSPALESAVRLGRTLGAQPMLRGNLASMTIDYELSFRQIADAIDQAEDYVHVQFYILVHDDTTDVVFAAMRRAIGRGVKVRVMLDHVSAVRNPGRRRTAKSLEEMGAEWTYMLPVRPWRGEYQRPDLRNHRKLVVVDGKVGFTGSQNLVDSSYNKRGNIRRGLHWRDIMVRVQGPIVLGLEAVFQADWYLETDSYLEQLDLDTVHTEFPGELDCQIVPSGPGYASENNLQVFVSLLYAARHRISITSPYFVPDGSIMNALRAATARGVEVELFVSEIGDQALVYHAQRSYYEELLTAGVR
;
A
#
# COMPACT_ATOMS: atom_id res chain seq x y z
N MET A 1 -30.84 -48.63 31.40
CA MET A 1 -29.80 -47.59 31.50
C MET A 1 -28.40 -48.21 31.71
N GLU A 2 -28.09 -49.36 31.09
CA GLU A 2 -26.78 -50.06 31.29
C GLU A 2 -25.91 -50.14 30.03
N PHE A 3 -26.31 -49.51 28.92
CA PHE A 3 -25.57 -49.64 27.66
C PHE A 3 -24.24 -48.86 27.63
N PHE A 4 -24.06 -47.90 28.54
CA PHE A 4 -22.92 -46.98 28.55
C PHE A 4 -21.93 -47.18 29.70
N SER A 5 -22.19 -48.12 30.63
CA SER A 5 -21.35 -48.33 31.82
C SER A 5 -20.06 -49.12 31.56
N GLY A 6 -19.95 -49.82 30.42
CA GLY A 6 -18.75 -50.54 29.99
C GLY A 6 -17.80 -49.74 29.08
N TRP A 7 -18.13 -48.49 28.77
CA TRP A 7 -17.38 -47.67 27.82
C TRP A 7 -16.26 -46.92 28.54
N ASN A 8 -15.02 -47.14 28.12
CA ASN A 8 -13.89 -46.34 28.59
C ASN A 8 -13.92 -44.97 27.87
N TRP A 9 -14.69 -44.04 28.44
CA TRP A 9 -14.86 -42.70 27.90
C TRP A 9 -13.55 -41.93 27.71
N ALA A 10 -12.52 -42.22 28.51
CA ALA A 10 -11.20 -41.63 28.34
C ALA A 10 -10.51 -42.15 27.06
N TYR A 11 -10.59 -43.46 26.78
CA TYR A 11 -10.09 -44.04 25.54
C TYR A 11 -10.80 -43.49 24.31
N ILE A 12 -12.13 -43.40 24.38
CA ILE A 12 -12.95 -42.88 23.27
C ILE A 12 -12.65 -41.40 23.03
N GLY A 13 -12.52 -40.61 24.10
CA GLY A 13 -12.11 -39.21 24.01
C GLY A 13 -10.73 -39.06 23.36
N ALA A 14 -9.75 -39.88 23.75
CA ALA A 14 -8.41 -39.86 23.17
C ALA A 14 -8.41 -40.27 21.69
N ALA A 15 -9.16 -41.31 21.33
CA ALA A 15 -9.29 -41.77 19.94
C ALA A 15 -9.95 -40.69 19.06
N VAL A 16 -11.03 -40.07 19.54
CA VAL A 16 -11.71 -38.96 18.84
C VAL A 16 -10.76 -37.77 18.67
N ALA A 17 -10.04 -37.37 19.72
CA ALA A 17 -9.09 -36.28 19.65
C ALA A 17 -7.98 -36.55 18.61
N LEU A 18 -7.45 -37.77 18.57
CA LEU A 18 -6.43 -38.18 17.60
C LEU A 18 -6.97 -38.22 16.16
N ILE A 19 -8.22 -38.65 15.96
CA ILE A 19 -8.88 -38.62 14.66
C ILE A 19 -9.04 -37.18 14.18
N ILE A 20 -9.53 -36.28 15.04
CA ILE A 20 -9.70 -34.86 14.71
C ILE A 20 -8.34 -34.22 14.39
N ASP A 21 -7.32 -34.47 15.21
CA ASP A 21 -5.95 -33.96 15.02
C ASP A 21 -5.38 -34.33 13.64
N ASN A 22 -5.46 -35.61 13.27
CA ASN A 22 -4.98 -36.10 11.98
C ASN A 22 -5.86 -35.62 10.81
N ALA A 23 -7.18 -35.56 10.99
CA ALA A 23 -8.08 -35.03 9.97
C ALA A 23 -7.74 -33.57 9.65
N ILE A 24 -7.47 -32.74 10.66
CA ILE A 24 -7.04 -31.34 10.48
C ILE A 24 -5.76 -31.28 9.64
N ARG A 25 -4.74 -32.07 9.98
CA ARG A 25 -3.45 -32.10 9.25
C ARG A 25 -3.61 -32.54 7.80
N ILE A 26 -4.38 -33.61 7.55
CA ILE A 26 -4.63 -34.12 6.21
C ILE A 26 -5.38 -33.09 5.38
N VAL A 27 -6.45 -32.51 5.91
CA VAL A 27 -7.22 -31.46 5.21
C VAL A 27 -6.34 -30.24 4.93
N ALA A 28 -5.50 -29.83 5.90
CA ALA A 28 -4.60 -28.69 5.74
C ALA A 28 -3.63 -28.86 4.57
N LEU A 29 -3.12 -30.07 4.29
CA LEU A 29 -2.24 -30.33 3.14
C LEU A 29 -2.87 -29.96 1.79
N PHE A 30 -4.19 -30.08 1.66
CA PHE A 30 -4.89 -29.76 0.42
C PHE A 30 -5.44 -28.34 0.40
N VAL A 31 -5.83 -27.80 1.56
CA VAL A 31 -6.49 -26.49 1.67
C VAL A 31 -5.48 -25.35 1.78
N VAL A 32 -4.42 -25.51 2.57
CA VAL A 32 -3.48 -24.42 2.89
C VAL A 32 -2.63 -24.00 1.68
N PRO A 33 -2.05 -24.89 0.87
CA PRO A 33 -1.20 -24.47 -0.25
C PRO A 33 -1.94 -23.78 -1.39
N ARG A 34 -3.27 -23.95 -1.47
CA ARG A 34 -4.07 -23.47 -2.61
C ARG A 34 -4.02 -21.95 -2.72
N ASN A 35 -3.60 -21.45 -3.89
CA ASN A 35 -3.50 -20.01 -4.22
C ASN A 35 -2.65 -19.20 -3.23
N ARG A 36 -1.63 -19.81 -2.61
CA ARG A 36 -0.70 -19.13 -1.70
C ARG A 36 0.73 -19.26 -2.17
N ARG A 37 1.56 -18.28 -1.81
CA ARG A 37 3.01 -18.38 -1.96
C ARG A 37 3.52 -19.62 -1.21
N PRO A 38 4.45 -20.41 -1.79
CA PRO A 38 4.98 -21.61 -1.14
C PRO A 38 5.49 -21.37 0.28
N THR A 39 6.20 -20.26 0.51
CA THR A 39 6.73 -19.89 1.83
C THR A 39 5.63 -19.62 2.86
N SER A 40 4.58 -18.89 2.47
CA SER A 40 3.41 -18.66 3.32
C SER A 40 2.63 -19.95 3.60
N GLY A 41 2.43 -20.78 2.58
CA GLY A 41 1.79 -22.08 2.72
C GLY A 41 2.54 -23.01 3.67
N MET A 42 3.87 -23.09 3.54
CA MET A 42 4.72 -23.88 4.43
C MET A 42 4.65 -23.38 5.88
N ALA A 43 4.66 -22.07 6.12
CA ALA A 43 4.56 -21.52 7.47
C ALA A 43 3.23 -21.91 8.14
N TRP A 44 2.12 -21.83 7.41
CA TRP A 44 0.81 -22.25 7.92
C TRP A 44 0.70 -23.76 8.13
N LEU A 45 1.25 -24.55 7.19
CA LEU A 45 1.34 -26.00 7.38
C LEU A 45 2.16 -26.34 8.62
N LEU A 46 3.31 -25.70 8.82
CA LEU A 46 4.14 -25.93 10.02
C LEU A 46 3.38 -25.59 11.31
N ALA A 47 2.68 -24.45 11.35
CA ALA A 47 1.87 -24.05 12.49
C ALA A 47 0.76 -25.06 12.80
N ILE A 48 0.04 -25.52 11.78
CA ILE A 48 -1.02 -26.53 11.92
C ILE A 48 -0.43 -27.90 12.27
N PHE A 49 0.72 -28.29 11.74
CA PHE A 49 1.32 -29.58 12.06
C PHE A 49 1.81 -29.62 13.52
N LEU A 50 2.42 -28.53 14.00
CA LEU A 50 2.89 -28.43 15.37
C LEU A 50 1.73 -28.31 16.37
N LEU A 51 0.70 -27.53 16.02
CA LEU A 51 -0.46 -27.27 16.86
C LEU A 51 -1.75 -27.33 16.00
N PRO A 52 -2.35 -28.52 15.77
CA PRO A 52 -3.46 -28.65 14.81
C PRO A 52 -4.67 -27.78 15.11
N VAL A 53 -5.20 -27.84 16.33
CA VAL A 53 -6.37 -27.03 16.69
C VAL A 53 -6.03 -25.53 16.77
N PRO A 54 -5.00 -25.08 17.53
CA PRO A 54 -4.66 -23.65 17.59
C PRO A 54 -4.22 -23.08 16.24
N GLY A 55 -3.39 -23.83 15.49
CA GLY A 55 -2.89 -23.44 14.18
C GLY A 55 -4.02 -23.30 13.16
N LEU A 56 -5.01 -24.21 13.17
CA LEU A 56 -6.19 -24.09 12.33
C LEU A 56 -7.03 -22.86 12.70
N ILE A 57 -7.27 -22.61 13.99
CA ILE A 57 -8.04 -21.43 14.44
C ILE A 57 -7.35 -20.15 13.96
N VAL A 58 -6.04 -20.02 14.18
CA VAL A 58 -5.28 -18.83 13.74
C VAL A 58 -5.27 -18.71 12.21
N PHE A 59 -5.15 -19.83 11.49
CA PHE A 59 -5.25 -19.86 10.03
C PHE A 59 -6.62 -19.41 9.53
N LEU A 60 -7.72 -19.80 10.18
CA LEU A 60 -9.06 -19.38 9.78
C LEU A 60 -9.29 -17.87 10.02
N ILE A 61 -8.62 -17.29 11.02
CA ILE A 61 -8.74 -15.85 11.34
C ILE A 61 -7.87 -14.98 10.41
N ILE A 62 -6.65 -15.43 10.05
CA ILE A 62 -5.62 -14.58 9.41
C ILE A 62 -5.08 -15.16 8.08
N GLY A 63 -5.32 -16.44 7.79
CA GLY A 63 -4.68 -17.16 6.69
C GLY A 63 -5.21 -16.88 5.27
N SER A 64 -6.27 -16.10 5.10
CA SER A 64 -6.80 -15.71 3.78
C SER A 64 -6.56 -14.24 3.48
N ASN A 65 -5.71 -13.94 2.49
CA ASN A 65 -5.38 -12.56 2.04
C ASN A 65 -6.44 -11.90 1.15
N ARG A 66 -7.57 -12.57 0.89
CA ARG A 66 -8.65 -12.00 0.09
C ARG A 66 -9.44 -10.98 0.90
N LEU A 67 -9.86 -9.93 0.22
CA LEU A 67 -10.81 -8.99 0.79
C LEU A 67 -12.19 -9.68 0.89
N PRO A 68 -13.06 -9.22 1.80
CA PRO A 68 -14.48 -9.54 1.75
C PRO A 68 -15.07 -9.28 0.34
N ALA A 69 -16.00 -10.12 -0.11
CA ALA A 69 -16.51 -10.09 -1.49
C ALA A 69 -17.13 -8.73 -1.87
N ASP A 70 -17.80 -8.07 -0.93
CA ASP A 70 -18.35 -6.72 -1.11
C ASP A 70 -17.25 -5.69 -1.43
N ARG A 71 -16.06 -5.83 -0.84
CA ARG A 71 -14.92 -4.94 -1.10
C ARG A 71 -14.25 -5.25 -2.44
N GLU A 72 -14.21 -6.52 -2.85
CA GLU A 72 -13.72 -6.91 -4.18
C GLU A 72 -14.62 -6.31 -5.28
N GLU A 73 -15.94 -6.43 -5.16
CA GLU A 73 -16.91 -5.88 -6.11
C GLU A 73 -16.80 -4.35 -6.25
N LYS A 74 -16.64 -3.63 -5.13
CA LYS A 74 -16.45 -2.18 -5.13
C LYS A 74 -15.16 -1.80 -5.87
N GLN A 75 -14.05 -2.47 -5.58
CA GLN A 75 -12.78 -2.22 -6.24
C GLN A 75 -12.86 -2.46 -7.76
N GLU A 76 -13.56 -3.51 -8.19
CA GLU A 76 -13.78 -3.78 -9.62
C GLU A 76 -14.62 -2.71 -10.31
N ALA A 77 -15.64 -2.17 -9.63
CA ALA A 77 -16.44 -1.06 -10.16
C ALA A 77 -15.58 0.18 -10.41
N ILE A 78 -14.69 0.52 -9.48
CA ILE A 78 -13.79 1.67 -9.63
C ILE A 78 -12.74 1.41 -10.71
N ASN A 79 -12.14 0.21 -10.75
CA ASN A 79 -11.17 -0.15 -11.80
C ASN A 79 -11.78 -0.03 -13.21
N ARG A 80 -13.05 -0.42 -13.38
CA ARG A 80 -13.77 -0.22 -14.65
C ARG A 80 -13.99 1.25 -14.98
N LEU A 81 -14.29 2.10 -13.99
CA LEU A 81 -14.45 3.53 -14.19
C LEU A 81 -13.13 4.18 -14.65
N VAL A 82 -12.01 3.82 -14.03
CA VAL A 82 -10.67 4.31 -14.44
C VAL A 82 -10.28 3.79 -15.82
N SER A 83 -10.58 2.54 -16.13
CA SER A 83 -10.27 1.97 -17.44
C SER A 83 -11.10 2.63 -18.53
N GLY A 84 -12.39 2.87 -18.26
CA GLY A 84 -13.28 3.61 -19.16
C GLY A 84 -12.86 5.06 -19.38
N LEU A 85 -12.22 5.71 -18.40
CA LEU A 85 -11.61 7.02 -18.56
C LEU A 85 -10.44 7.01 -19.54
N ALA A 86 -9.60 5.98 -19.45
CA ALA A 86 -8.47 5.80 -20.36
C ALA A 86 -8.89 5.50 -21.80
N GLU A 87 -10.04 4.85 -21.97
CA GLU A 87 -10.56 4.40 -23.28
C GLU A 87 -11.35 5.49 -24.01
N ARG A 88 -11.64 6.63 -23.37
CA ARG A 88 -12.16 7.82 -24.05
C ARG A 88 -11.00 8.50 -24.82
N GLU A 89 -10.63 7.90 -25.94
CA GLU A 89 -9.55 8.32 -26.85
C GLU A 89 -9.64 9.78 -27.29
N ASP A 90 -10.84 10.39 -27.26
CA ASP A 90 -11.13 11.74 -27.73
C ASP A 90 -10.34 12.87 -27.02
N GLN A 91 -9.83 12.63 -25.82
CA GLN A 91 -9.08 13.66 -25.07
C GLN A 91 -7.56 13.60 -25.27
N GLY A 92 -7.04 12.59 -25.97
CA GLY A 92 -5.61 12.43 -26.21
C GLY A 92 -4.77 12.39 -24.92
N LEU A 93 -5.34 11.90 -23.81
CA LEU A 93 -4.70 11.86 -22.49
C LEU A 93 -3.68 10.72 -22.36
N VAL A 94 -3.96 9.60 -23.02
CA VAL A 94 -3.15 8.38 -22.93
C VAL A 94 -1.91 8.52 -23.81
N SER A 95 -0.76 8.10 -23.29
CA SER A 95 0.50 8.08 -24.03
C SER A 95 0.45 7.08 -25.19
N ASP A 96 1.07 7.41 -26.32
CA ASP A 96 1.26 6.47 -27.42
C ASP A 96 2.32 5.43 -27.04
N ILE A 97 1.86 4.27 -26.58
CA ILE A 97 2.74 3.19 -26.12
C ILE A 97 3.45 2.47 -27.27
N ASP A 98 2.94 2.55 -28.50
CA ASP A 98 3.52 1.84 -29.65
C ASP A 98 4.80 2.56 -30.16
N ALA A 99 4.97 3.84 -29.81
CA ALA A 99 6.20 4.60 -30.05
C ALA A 99 7.34 4.29 -29.06
N MET A 100 7.10 3.48 -28.03
CA MET A 100 8.06 3.21 -26.96
C MET A 100 9.00 2.05 -27.28
N SER A 101 10.07 1.92 -26.48
CA SER A 101 10.87 0.69 -26.56
C SER A 101 10.01 -0.52 -26.18
N PRO A 102 10.17 -1.69 -26.85
CA PRO A 102 9.33 -2.87 -26.58
C PRO A 102 9.32 -3.31 -25.10
N ALA A 103 10.43 -3.09 -24.41
CA ALA A 103 10.56 -3.43 -22.99
C ALA A 103 9.72 -2.49 -22.09
N LEU A 104 9.70 -1.19 -22.40
CA LEU A 104 8.89 -0.22 -21.68
C LEU A 104 7.40 -0.40 -21.99
N GLU A 105 7.06 -0.61 -23.26
CA GLU A 105 5.70 -0.91 -23.71
C GLU A 105 5.13 -2.11 -22.92
N SER A 106 5.90 -3.20 -22.80
CA SER A 106 5.50 -4.37 -22.02
C SER A 106 5.21 -4.05 -20.56
N ALA A 107 6.08 -3.26 -19.90
CA ALA A 107 5.87 -2.84 -18.51
C ALA A 107 4.62 -1.96 -18.36
N VAL A 108 4.38 -1.03 -19.29
CA VAL A 108 3.19 -0.16 -19.29
C VAL A 108 1.90 -0.96 -19.50
N ARG A 109 1.91 -1.91 -20.45
CA ARG A 109 0.77 -2.83 -20.66
C ARG A 109 0.50 -3.65 -19.41
N LEU A 110 1.52 -4.18 -18.73
CA LEU A 110 1.36 -4.88 -17.45
C LEU A 110 0.74 -3.99 -16.38
N GLY A 111 1.22 -2.75 -16.23
CA GLY A 111 0.66 -1.78 -15.29
C GLY A 111 -0.81 -1.48 -15.56
N ARG A 112 -1.18 -1.33 -16.84
CA ARG A 112 -2.58 -1.08 -17.26
C ARG A 112 -3.46 -2.30 -17.02
N THR A 113 -3.05 -3.48 -17.44
CA THR A 113 -3.84 -4.72 -17.31
C THR A 113 -4.05 -5.12 -15.85
N LEU A 114 -3.02 -4.98 -15.01
CA LEU A 114 -3.05 -5.49 -13.63
C LEU A 114 -3.48 -4.42 -12.60
N GLY A 115 -3.28 -3.14 -12.91
CA GLY A 115 -3.61 -2.01 -12.03
C GLY A 115 -4.82 -1.19 -12.49
N ALA A 116 -5.35 -1.44 -13.68
CA ALA A 116 -6.42 -0.64 -14.32
C ALA A 116 -6.05 0.85 -14.50
N GLN A 117 -4.76 1.18 -14.56
CA GLN A 117 -4.25 2.55 -14.68
C GLN A 117 -3.51 2.73 -16.02
N PRO A 118 -3.96 3.64 -16.90
CA PRO A 118 -3.22 3.95 -18.11
C PRO A 118 -1.93 4.71 -17.82
N MET A 119 -1.03 4.74 -18.79
CA MET A 119 0.00 5.77 -18.81
C MET A 119 -0.55 7.02 -19.47
N LEU A 120 -0.38 8.15 -18.79
CA LEU A 120 -0.88 9.45 -19.21
C LEU A 120 0.28 10.37 -19.56
N ARG A 121 0.11 11.18 -20.60
CA ARG A 121 1.16 12.09 -21.09
C ARG A 121 1.02 13.51 -20.55
N GLY A 122 2.05 14.31 -20.78
CA GLY A 122 2.02 15.76 -20.60
C GLY A 122 2.07 16.23 -19.15
N ASN A 123 2.73 15.47 -18.27
CA ASN A 123 2.80 15.74 -16.84
C ASN A 123 4.07 16.51 -16.46
N LEU A 124 4.02 17.13 -15.28
CA LEU A 124 5.20 17.56 -14.54
C LEU A 124 5.34 16.72 -13.27
N ALA A 125 6.57 16.32 -12.95
CA ALA A 125 6.90 15.64 -11.71
C ALA A 125 8.16 16.25 -11.11
N SER A 126 8.17 16.37 -9.80
CA SER A 126 9.34 16.79 -9.02
C SER A 126 9.43 15.94 -7.76
N MET A 127 10.66 15.73 -7.28
CA MET A 127 10.93 14.87 -6.13
C MET A 127 11.63 15.68 -5.04
N THR A 128 11.26 15.46 -3.79
CA THR A 128 11.97 16.00 -2.62
C THR A 128 12.34 14.88 -1.66
N ILE A 129 13.56 14.99 -1.10
CA ILE A 129 14.05 14.19 0.03
C ILE A 129 14.14 15.01 1.32
N ASP A 130 13.86 16.31 1.24
CA ASP A 130 13.78 17.19 2.38
C ASP A 130 12.40 17.05 3.01
N TYR A 131 12.41 16.53 4.24
CA TYR A 131 11.23 16.10 4.98
C TYR A 131 10.30 17.28 5.29
N GLU A 132 10.83 18.41 5.73
CA GLU A 132 10.04 19.60 6.08
C GLU A 132 9.66 20.42 4.83
N LEU A 133 10.52 20.45 3.81
CA LEU A 133 10.17 21.05 2.53
C LEU A 133 8.98 20.34 1.89
N SER A 134 8.90 19.00 2.00
CA SER A 134 7.73 18.26 1.53
C SER A 134 6.43 18.75 2.18
N PHE A 135 6.42 18.92 3.51
CA PHE A 135 5.25 19.42 4.22
C PHE A 135 4.86 20.84 3.82
N ARG A 136 5.85 21.72 3.60
CA ARG A 136 5.62 23.06 3.07
C ARG A 136 5.01 23.03 1.67
N GLN A 137 5.54 22.22 0.76
CA GLN A 137 4.98 22.07 -0.59
C GLN A 137 3.54 21.53 -0.59
N ILE A 138 3.23 20.58 0.29
CA ILE A 138 1.86 20.08 0.49
C ILE A 138 0.97 21.21 1.02
N ALA A 139 1.41 21.95 2.04
CA ALA A 139 0.65 23.06 2.61
C ALA A 139 0.39 24.18 1.60
N ASP A 140 1.40 24.55 0.81
CA ASP A 140 1.28 25.57 -0.25
C ASP A 140 0.26 25.16 -1.31
N ALA A 141 0.22 23.88 -1.70
CA ALA A 141 -0.79 23.37 -2.62
C ALA A 141 -2.20 23.41 -2.01
N ILE A 142 -2.36 23.01 -0.74
CA ILE A 142 -3.65 23.08 -0.02
C ILE A 142 -4.13 24.52 0.14
N ASP A 143 -3.23 25.48 0.31
CA ASP A 143 -3.58 26.90 0.37
C ASP A 143 -4.11 27.45 -0.96
N GLN A 144 -3.73 26.84 -2.08
CA GLN A 144 -4.24 27.17 -3.41
C GLN A 144 -5.53 26.43 -3.78
N ALA A 145 -5.98 25.49 -2.94
CA ALA A 145 -7.18 24.71 -3.21
C ALA A 145 -8.44 25.59 -3.28
N GLU A 146 -9.28 25.30 -4.27
CA GLU A 146 -10.54 25.99 -4.56
C GLU A 146 -11.77 25.12 -4.26
N ASP A 147 -11.72 23.81 -4.57
CA ASP A 147 -12.89 22.94 -4.51
C ASP A 147 -12.74 21.85 -3.43
N TYR A 148 -11.64 21.10 -3.47
CA TYR A 148 -11.40 20.00 -2.55
C TYR A 148 -9.94 19.64 -2.35
N VAL A 149 -9.68 19.02 -1.20
CA VAL A 149 -8.40 18.43 -0.84
C VAL A 149 -8.66 17.04 -0.28
N HIS A 150 -7.98 16.04 -0.84
CA HIS A 150 -8.00 14.68 -0.34
C HIS A 150 -6.64 14.33 0.25
N VAL A 151 -6.63 13.82 1.47
CA VAL A 151 -5.43 13.49 2.23
C VAL A 151 -5.53 12.05 2.70
N GLN A 152 -4.56 11.23 2.33
CA GLN A 152 -4.52 9.83 2.74
C GLN A 152 -3.12 9.45 3.19
N PHE A 153 -2.97 8.98 4.42
CA PHE A 153 -1.68 8.58 4.96
C PHE A 153 -1.81 7.37 5.89
N TYR A 154 -0.87 6.42 5.77
CA TYR A 154 -0.73 5.35 6.75
C TYR A 154 -0.49 5.87 8.17
N ILE A 155 0.46 6.80 8.35
CA ILE A 155 0.66 7.52 9.60
C ILE A 155 0.38 9.00 9.34
N LEU A 156 -0.65 9.51 10.01
CA LEU A 156 -1.04 10.91 10.05
C LEU A 156 -1.13 11.35 11.49
N VAL A 157 -0.28 12.30 11.87
CA VAL A 157 -0.17 12.80 13.25
C VAL A 157 -0.11 14.30 13.21
N HIS A 158 -0.93 14.95 14.04
CA HIS A 158 -0.77 16.37 14.30
C HIS A 158 0.30 16.54 15.40
N ASP A 159 1.47 17.01 15.00
CA ASP A 159 2.58 17.43 15.85
C ASP A 159 3.12 18.77 15.36
N ASP A 160 4.22 19.24 15.95
CA ASP A 160 4.74 20.58 15.66
C ASP A 160 5.34 20.67 14.25
N THR A 161 5.88 19.57 13.74
CA THR A 161 6.46 19.48 12.39
C THR A 161 5.37 19.43 11.32
N THR A 162 4.23 18.77 11.60
CA THR A 162 3.12 18.65 10.65
C THR A 162 2.09 19.77 10.75
N ASP A 163 2.15 20.64 11.77
CA ASP A 163 1.17 21.71 11.99
C ASP A 163 1.01 22.62 10.77
N VAL A 164 2.06 22.82 9.97
CA VAL A 164 1.98 23.59 8.71
C VAL A 164 0.91 23.05 7.75
N VAL A 165 0.77 21.72 7.64
CA VAL A 165 -0.23 21.05 6.80
C VAL A 165 -1.61 21.13 7.46
N PHE A 166 -1.72 20.91 8.77
CA PHE A 166 -2.99 21.05 9.50
C PHE A 166 -3.53 22.49 9.47
N ALA A 167 -2.65 23.48 9.54
CA ALA A 167 -2.99 24.88 9.42
C ALA A 167 -3.48 25.22 8.01
N ALA A 168 -2.85 24.69 6.97
CA ALA A 168 -3.31 24.83 5.59
C ALA A 168 -4.70 24.19 5.40
N MET A 169 -4.92 22.97 5.90
CA MET A 169 -6.25 22.32 5.86
C MET A 169 -7.32 23.18 6.56
N ARG A 170 -7.00 23.73 7.73
CA ARG A 170 -7.93 24.62 8.46
C ARG A 170 -8.25 25.89 7.67
N ARG A 171 -7.25 26.49 7.00
CA ARG A 171 -7.47 27.65 6.12
C ARG A 171 -8.33 27.28 4.91
N ALA A 172 -8.08 26.14 4.28
CA ALA A 172 -8.87 25.65 3.16
C ALA A 172 -10.34 25.44 3.55
N ILE A 173 -10.61 24.76 4.66
CA ILE A 173 -11.98 24.60 5.19
C ILE A 173 -12.63 25.95 5.48
N GLY A 174 -11.87 26.90 6.05
CA GLY A 174 -12.34 28.27 6.28
C GLY A 174 -12.72 29.02 5.00
N ARG A 175 -12.15 28.66 3.85
CA ARG A 175 -12.53 29.18 2.52
C ARG A 175 -13.71 28.42 1.87
N GLY A 176 -14.21 27.36 2.50
CA GLY A 176 -15.28 26.51 1.97
C GLY A 176 -14.80 25.30 1.17
N VAL A 177 -13.48 25.06 1.10
CA VAL A 177 -12.90 23.90 0.41
C VAL A 177 -13.23 22.61 1.18
N LYS A 178 -13.67 21.57 0.47
CA LYS A 178 -13.97 20.27 1.08
C LYS A 178 -12.67 19.50 1.37
N VAL A 179 -12.36 19.28 2.64
CA VAL A 179 -11.16 18.52 3.04
C VAL A 179 -11.55 17.13 3.54
N ARG A 180 -11.08 16.09 2.84
CA ARG A 180 -11.31 14.68 3.18
C ARG A 180 -10.03 14.01 3.62
N VAL A 181 -10.09 13.31 4.75
CA VAL A 181 -8.90 12.73 5.38
C VAL A 181 -9.10 11.25 5.69
N MET A 182 -8.17 10.42 5.23
CA MET A 182 -8.10 9.00 5.57
C MET A 182 -6.78 8.67 6.26
N LEU A 183 -6.87 7.93 7.37
CA LEU A 183 -5.70 7.44 8.11
C LEU A 183 -5.87 6.01 8.60
N ASP A 184 -4.80 5.22 8.64
CA ASP A 184 -4.89 3.82 9.08
C ASP A 184 -5.25 3.72 10.57
N HIS A 185 -6.23 2.88 10.88
CA HIS A 185 -6.75 2.76 12.25
C HIS A 185 -5.67 2.31 13.26
N VAL A 186 -4.94 1.24 12.96
CA VAL A 186 -3.98 0.63 13.90
C VAL A 186 -2.81 1.57 14.15
N SER A 187 -2.30 2.18 13.08
CA SER A 187 -1.29 3.22 13.14
C SER A 187 -1.72 4.40 14.02
N ALA A 188 -2.90 4.95 13.76
CA ALA A 188 -3.42 6.11 14.48
C ALA A 188 -3.64 5.83 15.97
N VAL A 189 -4.25 4.71 16.35
CA VAL A 189 -4.52 4.40 17.77
C VAL A 189 -3.26 4.10 18.57
N ARG A 190 -2.21 3.59 17.92
CA ARG A 190 -0.92 3.30 18.57
C ARG A 190 -0.04 4.55 18.73
N ASN A 191 -0.32 5.62 18.00
CA ASN A 191 0.50 6.82 18.04
C ASN A 191 0.24 7.65 19.31
N PRO A 192 1.28 8.22 19.96
CA PRO A 192 1.10 9.15 21.08
C PRO A 192 0.23 10.37 20.75
N GLY A 193 0.29 10.87 19.50
CA GLY A 193 -0.44 12.05 19.04
C GLY A 193 -1.93 11.84 18.76
N ARG A 194 -2.46 10.61 18.91
CA ARG A 194 -3.83 10.24 18.48
C ARG A 194 -4.93 11.20 18.92
N ARG A 195 -4.85 11.69 20.17
CA ARG A 195 -5.88 12.58 20.75
C ARG A 195 -5.81 13.97 20.13
N ARG A 196 -4.60 14.51 19.95
CA ARG A 196 -4.38 15.81 19.30
C ARG A 196 -4.83 15.73 17.84
N THR A 197 -4.44 14.68 17.11
CA THR A 197 -4.83 14.46 15.72
C THR A 197 -6.35 14.41 15.56
N ALA A 198 -7.03 13.51 16.27
CA ALA A 198 -8.48 13.35 16.15
C ALA A 198 -9.22 14.65 16.50
N LYS A 199 -8.85 15.27 17.63
CA LYS A 199 -9.41 16.55 18.06
C LYS A 199 -9.25 17.63 17.01
N SER A 200 -8.07 17.73 16.38
CA SER A 200 -7.84 18.75 15.35
C SER A 200 -8.62 18.52 14.08
N LEU A 201 -8.78 17.28 13.62
CA LEU A 201 -9.61 16.93 12.47
C LEU A 201 -11.10 17.22 12.75
N GLU A 202 -11.57 16.90 13.95
CA GLU A 202 -12.94 17.20 14.40
C GLU A 202 -13.19 18.72 14.51
N GLU A 203 -12.31 19.45 15.20
CA GLU A 203 -12.47 20.91 15.43
C GLU A 203 -12.36 21.72 14.15
N MET A 204 -11.57 21.28 13.16
CA MET A 204 -11.48 21.99 11.88
C MET A 204 -12.65 21.66 10.94
N GLY A 205 -13.46 20.63 11.24
CA GLY A 205 -14.57 20.21 10.39
C GLY A 205 -14.15 19.42 9.16
N ALA A 206 -13.03 18.70 9.20
CA ALA A 206 -12.62 17.82 8.11
C ALA A 206 -13.54 16.59 8.03
N GLU A 207 -13.86 16.14 6.81
CA GLU A 207 -14.54 14.86 6.59
C GLU A 207 -13.49 13.74 6.74
N TRP A 208 -13.44 13.05 7.88
CA TRP A 208 -12.37 12.08 8.12
C TRP A 208 -12.87 10.70 8.54
N THR A 209 -12.15 9.66 8.09
CA THR A 209 -12.44 8.27 8.43
C THR A 209 -11.17 7.46 8.63
N TYR A 210 -11.30 6.34 9.33
CA TYR A 210 -10.21 5.38 9.48
C TYR A 210 -10.22 4.35 8.35
N MET A 211 -9.05 4.09 7.78
CA MET A 211 -8.85 2.97 6.86
C MET A 211 -8.71 1.66 7.63
N LEU A 212 -9.33 0.61 7.10
CA LEU A 212 -9.31 -0.76 7.59
C LEU A 212 -9.54 -0.85 9.11
N PRO A 213 -10.69 -0.37 9.64
CA PRO A 213 -10.95 -0.30 11.07
C PRO A 213 -10.89 -1.67 11.76
N VAL A 214 -10.43 -1.67 13.01
CA VAL A 214 -10.33 -2.86 13.88
C VAL A 214 -11.02 -2.54 15.19
N ARG A 215 -12.35 -2.61 15.18
CA ARG A 215 -13.25 -2.30 16.30
C ARG A 215 -14.36 -3.35 16.39
N PRO A 216 -14.04 -4.58 16.81
CA PRO A 216 -15.02 -5.68 16.85
C PRO A 216 -16.27 -5.33 17.68
N TRP A 217 -16.11 -4.51 18.73
CA TRP A 217 -17.21 -4.01 19.56
C TRP A 217 -18.23 -3.11 18.83
N ARG A 218 -17.87 -2.59 17.65
CA ARG A 218 -18.71 -1.75 16.78
C ARG A 218 -19.13 -2.46 15.49
N GLY A 219 -18.87 -3.77 15.37
CA GLY A 219 -19.13 -4.53 14.14
C GLY A 219 -18.13 -4.26 13.01
N GLU A 220 -17.12 -3.42 13.22
CA GLU A 220 -16.07 -3.11 12.26
C GLU A 220 -14.86 -4.03 12.51
N TYR A 221 -14.64 -5.05 11.69
CA TYR A 221 -13.45 -5.90 11.82
C TYR A 221 -12.77 -6.11 10.48
N GLN A 222 -11.59 -5.53 10.36
CA GLN A 222 -10.63 -5.87 9.32
C GLN A 222 -9.43 -6.59 9.93
N ARG A 223 -8.75 -7.37 9.09
CA ARG A 223 -7.52 -8.06 9.47
C ARG A 223 -6.47 -7.05 9.96
N PRO A 224 -5.94 -7.18 11.20
CA PRO A 224 -4.99 -6.21 11.74
C PRO A 224 -3.64 -6.16 11.01
N ASP A 225 -3.29 -7.23 10.31
CA ASP A 225 -2.04 -7.34 9.56
C ASP A 225 -2.13 -6.77 8.13
N LEU A 226 -3.33 -6.69 7.56
CA LEU A 226 -3.58 -5.95 6.31
C LEU A 226 -3.79 -4.49 6.64
N ARG A 227 -2.85 -3.62 6.30
CA ARG A 227 -2.94 -2.18 6.53
C ARG A 227 -2.79 -1.40 5.22
N ASN A 228 -3.41 -0.24 5.13
CA ASN A 228 -3.28 0.62 3.95
C ASN A 228 -2.06 1.52 4.11
N HIS A 229 -0.99 1.20 3.37
CA HIS A 229 0.30 1.89 3.47
C HIS A 229 0.47 3.07 2.50
N ARG A 230 -0.59 3.49 1.79
CA ARG A 230 -0.53 4.58 0.83
C ARG A 230 -0.30 5.93 1.52
N LYS A 231 0.38 6.83 0.82
CA LYS A 231 0.54 8.24 1.18
C LYS A 231 0.29 9.04 -0.07
N LEU A 232 -0.83 9.75 -0.09
CA LEU A 232 -1.16 10.62 -1.20
C LEU A 232 -1.94 11.84 -0.73
N VAL A 233 -1.79 12.92 -1.49
CA VAL A 233 -2.60 14.12 -1.37
C VAL A 233 -3.06 14.50 -2.77
N VAL A 234 -4.32 14.85 -2.94
CA VAL A 234 -4.86 15.41 -4.19
C VAL A 234 -5.51 16.75 -3.88
N VAL A 235 -5.21 17.76 -4.71
CA VAL A 235 -5.78 19.11 -4.63
C VAL A 235 -6.45 19.42 -5.96
N ASP A 236 -7.77 19.59 -5.92
CA ASP A 236 -8.64 19.95 -7.05
C ASP A 236 -8.47 19.09 -8.32
N GLY A 237 -7.93 17.87 -8.20
CA GLY A 237 -7.58 17.04 -9.35
C GLY A 237 -6.45 17.59 -10.22
N LYS A 238 -5.77 18.66 -9.79
CA LYS A 238 -4.73 19.38 -10.56
C LYS A 238 -3.32 19.11 -10.04
N VAL A 239 -3.17 18.99 -8.72
CA VAL A 239 -1.88 18.74 -8.06
C VAL A 239 -1.99 17.50 -7.17
N GLY A 240 -1.04 16.60 -7.32
CA GLY A 240 -0.94 15.38 -6.53
C GLY A 240 0.39 15.27 -5.81
N PHE A 241 0.39 14.58 -4.68
CA PHE A 241 1.60 14.15 -3.99
C PHE A 241 1.50 12.65 -3.73
N THR A 242 2.60 11.91 -3.89
CA THR A 242 2.71 10.50 -3.48
C THR A 242 4.15 10.14 -3.15
N GLY A 243 4.37 9.15 -2.30
CA GLY A 243 5.73 8.76 -1.91
C GLY A 243 5.81 7.84 -0.70
N SER A 244 6.99 7.79 -0.09
CA SER A 244 7.24 6.96 1.10
C SER A 244 6.98 7.71 2.41
N GLN A 245 7.07 9.04 2.39
CA GLN A 245 6.96 9.92 3.57
C GLN A 245 5.58 9.87 4.21
N ASN A 246 5.54 9.59 5.52
CA ASN A 246 4.33 9.76 6.33
C ASN A 246 4.16 11.21 6.80
N LEU A 247 2.94 11.60 7.20
CA LEU A 247 2.66 12.91 7.79
C LEU A 247 2.80 12.84 9.32
N VAL A 248 4.05 12.85 9.79
CA VAL A 248 4.45 12.83 11.21
C VAL A 248 5.86 13.40 11.31
N ASP A 249 6.28 13.90 12.46
CA ASP A 249 7.69 14.23 12.70
C ASP A 249 8.65 13.09 12.25
N SER A 250 9.83 13.45 11.73
CA SER A 250 10.80 12.49 11.17
C SER A 250 11.35 11.48 12.19
N SER A 251 11.22 11.74 13.49
CA SER A 251 11.49 10.78 14.56
C SER A 251 10.35 9.78 14.81
N TYR A 252 9.21 9.96 14.15
CA TYR A 252 7.94 9.25 14.32
C TYR A 252 7.35 9.40 15.74
N ASN A 253 7.79 10.43 16.48
CA ASN A 253 7.44 10.66 17.89
C ASN A 253 7.75 9.45 18.81
N LYS A 254 8.69 8.58 18.42
CA LYS A 254 9.11 7.44 19.23
C LYS A 254 10.24 7.86 20.15
N ARG A 255 10.05 7.71 21.47
CA ARG A 255 11.07 8.04 22.50
C ARG A 255 12.45 7.40 22.21
N GLY A 256 12.46 6.17 21.70
CA GLY A 256 13.69 5.47 21.35
C GLY A 256 14.42 6.10 20.16
N ASN A 257 13.68 6.60 19.15
CA ASN A 257 14.24 7.28 17.99
C ASN A 257 14.82 8.63 18.38
N ILE A 258 14.05 9.42 19.14
CA ILE A 258 14.47 10.74 19.64
C ILE A 258 15.77 10.62 20.46
N ARG A 259 15.83 9.67 21.40
CA ARG A 259 17.03 9.43 22.22
C ARG A 259 18.26 9.07 21.38
N ARG A 260 18.07 8.40 20.25
CA ARG A 260 19.14 7.93 19.36
C ARG A 260 19.44 8.90 18.22
N GLY A 261 18.72 10.01 18.10
CA GLY A 261 18.82 10.92 16.95
C GLY A 261 18.45 10.26 15.62
N LEU A 262 17.53 9.30 15.62
CA LEU A 262 17.10 8.62 14.39
C LEU A 262 16.00 9.41 13.69
N HIS A 263 16.25 9.70 12.42
CA HIS A 263 15.33 10.40 11.53
C HIS A 263 15.13 9.59 10.25
N TRP A 264 13.88 9.51 9.80
CA TRP A 264 13.55 8.87 8.54
C TRP A 264 13.99 9.76 7.37
N ARG A 265 14.55 9.11 6.35
CA ARG A 265 14.82 9.70 5.04
C ARG A 265 13.82 9.10 4.08
N ASP A 266 12.92 9.92 3.59
CA ASP A 266 11.83 9.51 2.72
C ASP A 266 11.85 10.36 1.44
N ILE A 267 11.15 9.88 0.42
CA ILE A 267 10.95 10.59 -0.84
C ILE A 267 9.47 10.94 -0.96
N MET A 268 9.19 12.18 -1.34
CA MET A 268 7.88 12.61 -1.79
C MET A 268 7.97 13.12 -3.22
N VAL A 269 7.05 12.67 -4.07
CA VAL A 269 6.90 13.11 -5.46
C VAL A 269 5.68 14.00 -5.55
N ARG A 270 5.88 15.22 -6.05
CA ARG A 270 4.80 16.13 -6.46
C ARG A 270 4.56 15.98 -7.95
N VAL A 271 3.32 15.78 -8.35
CA VAL A 271 2.89 15.63 -9.74
C VAL A 271 1.81 16.65 -10.11
N GLN A 272 1.79 17.04 -11.38
CA GLN A 272 0.78 17.92 -11.97
C GLN A 272 0.42 17.43 -13.38
N GLY A 273 -0.82 17.70 -13.79
CA GLY A 273 -1.35 17.28 -15.09
C GLY A 273 -2.17 15.98 -14.99
N PRO A 274 -2.40 15.29 -16.12
CA PRO A 274 -3.32 14.15 -16.19
C PRO A 274 -3.10 13.03 -15.19
N ILE A 275 -1.86 12.81 -14.76
CA ILE A 275 -1.52 11.76 -13.80
C ILE A 275 -2.24 11.89 -12.46
N VAL A 276 -2.68 13.10 -12.10
CA VAL A 276 -3.43 13.34 -10.85
C VAL A 276 -4.78 12.61 -10.87
N LEU A 277 -5.38 12.38 -12.04
CA LEU A 277 -6.60 11.57 -12.18
C LEU A 277 -6.41 10.14 -11.68
N GLY A 278 -5.22 9.56 -11.88
CA GLY A 278 -4.91 8.23 -11.36
C GLY A 278 -4.80 8.21 -9.84
N LEU A 279 -4.23 9.25 -9.22
CA LEU A 279 -4.18 9.39 -7.76
C LEU A 279 -5.56 9.62 -7.16
N GLU A 280 -6.35 10.48 -7.80
CA GLU A 280 -7.74 10.76 -7.45
C GLU A 280 -8.56 9.46 -7.44
N ALA A 281 -8.47 8.68 -8.52
CA ALA A 281 -9.16 7.40 -8.60
C ALA A 281 -8.76 6.42 -7.48
N VAL A 282 -7.47 6.38 -7.11
CA VAL A 282 -7.00 5.55 -5.99
C VAL A 282 -7.58 6.04 -4.66
N PHE A 283 -7.64 7.35 -4.43
CA PHE A 283 -8.27 7.91 -3.23
C PHE A 283 -9.76 7.59 -3.18
N GLN A 284 -10.49 7.84 -4.28
CA GLN A 284 -11.92 7.56 -4.37
C GLN A 284 -12.20 6.08 -4.15
N ALA A 285 -11.32 5.19 -4.63
CA ALA A 285 -11.45 3.77 -4.39
C ALA A 285 -11.45 3.45 -2.90
N ASP A 286 -10.44 3.94 -2.19
CA ASP A 286 -10.30 3.72 -0.76
C ASP A 286 -11.40 4.43 0.02
N TRP A 287 -11.81 5.63 -0.38
CA TRP A 287 -12.89 6.36 0.27
C TRP A 287 -14.21 5.61 0.17
N TYR A 288 -14.57 5.11 -1.01
CA TYR A 288 -15.78 4.34 -1.22
C TYR A 288 -15.75 3.01 -0.45
N LEU A 289 -14.59 2.35 -0.40
CA LEU A 289 -14.41 1.13 0.39
C LEU A 289 -14.66 1.36 1.89
N GLU A 290 -14.32 2.52 2.44
CA GLU A 290 -14.46 2.81 3.87
C GLU A 290 -15.76 3.54 4.24
N THR A 291 -16.40 4.24 3.32
CA THR A 291 -17.57 5.10 3.61
C THR A 291 -18.86 4.71 2.90
N ASP A 292 -18.80 3.78 1.95
CA ASP A 292 -19.94 3.45 1.05
C ASP A 292 -20.46 4.64 0.23
N SER A 293 -19.74 5.77 0.22
CA SER A 293 -20.12 6.98 -0.49
C SER A 293 -19.27 7.16 -1.75
N TYR A 294 -19.94 7.24 -2.90
CA TYR A 294 -19.30 7.71 -4.12
C TYR A 294 -19.06 9.21 -4.02
N LEU A 295 -17.84 9.63 -4.35
CA LEU A 295 -17.55 11.04 -4.52
C LEU A 295 -18.03 11.43 -5.92
N GLU A 296 -19.19 12.10 -5.98
CA GLU A 296 -19.83 12.59 -7.22
C GLU A 296 -18.97 13.61 -8.01
N GLN A 297 -17.80 13.97 -7.48
CA GLN A 297 -16.93 15.03 -7.99
C GLN A 297 -16.01 14.57 -9.13
N LEU A 298 -15.99 13.28 -9.46
CA LEU A 298 -15.48 12.83 -10.74
C LEU A 298 -16.58 13.00 -11.81
N ASP A 299 -17.07 14.23 -12.02
CA ASP A 299 -17.90 14.53 -13.18
C ASP A 299 -16.97 14.61 -14.40
N LEU A 300 -16.83 13.46 -15.05
CA LEU A 300 -15.87 13.19 -16.12
C LEU A 300 -16.06 14.06 -17.34
N ASP A 301 -17.24 14.65 -17.49
CA ASP A 301 -17.56 15.53 -18.62
C ASP A 301 -17.04 16.96 -18.37
N THR A 302 -16.59 17.28 -17.15
CA THR A 302 -16.06 18.60 -16.75
C THR A 302 -14.56 18.63 -16.46
N VAL A 303 -13.87 17.48 -16.53
CA VAL A 303 -12.44 17.38 -16.23
C VAL A 303 -11.61 18.00 -17.37
N HIS A 304 -11.41 19.31 -17.31
CA HIS A 304 -10.42 20.01 -18.12
C HIS A 304 -9.04 19.79 -17.53
N THR A 305 -8.25 18.93 -18.17
CA THR A 305 -6.90 18.64 -17.71
C THR A 305 -5.89 19.43 -18.53
N GLU A 306 -5.07 20.24 -17.85
CA GLU A 306 -3.92 20.90 -18.46
C GLU A 306 -2.78 19.91 -18.69
N PHE A 307 -1.97 20.15 -19.72
CA PHE A 307 -0.75 19.38 -20.01
C PHE A 307 0.49 20.23 -19.70
N PRO A 308 0.85 20.43 -18.42
CA PRO A 308 1.86 21.40 -18.02
C PRO A 308 3.30 20.98 -18.36
N GLY A 309 3.52 19.75 -18.85
CA GLY A 309 4.86 19.24 -19.14
C GLY A 309 4.87 18.20 -20.24
N GLU A 310 5.94 17.39 -20.28
CA GLU A 310 6.20 16.40 -21.32
C GLU A 310 6.33 14.97 -20.77
N LEU A 311 6.20 14.77 -19.44
CA LEU A 311 6.41 13.45 -18.85
C LEU A 311 5.22 12.53 -19.09
N ASP A 312 5.52 11.33 -19.57
CA ASP A 312 4.62 10.18 -19.49
C ASP A 312 4.70 9.55 -18.10
N CYS A 313 3.56 9.35 -17.46
CA CYS A 313 3.47 8.85 -16.09
C CYS A 313 2.37 7.80 -15.97
N GLN A 314 2.63 6.75 -15.18
CA GLN A 314 1.64 5.71 -14.86
C GLN A 314 1.58 5.51 -13.35
N ILE A 315 0.37 5.56 -12.77
CA ILE A 315 0.16 5.16 -11.38
C ILE A 315 0.14 3.63 -11.32
N VAL A 316 0.87 3.06 -10.35
CA VAL A 316 0.94 1.60 -10.15
C VAL A 316 0.43 1.26 -8.74
N PRO A 317 -0.90 1.17 -8.56
CA PRO A 317 -1.50 0.97 -7.25
C PRO A 317 -1.39 -0.49 -6.82
N SER A 318 -1.03 -0.74 -5.56
CA SER A 318 -0.95 -2.10 -4.99
C SER A 318 -1.99 -2.30 -3.90
N GLY A 319 -2.44 -3.54 -3.71
CA GLY A 319 -3.33 -3.91 -2.61
C GLY A 319 -4.01 -5.26 -2.86
N PRO A 320 -4.68 -5.83 -1.84
CA PRO A 320 -5.37 -7.11 -1.98
C PRO A 320 -6.56 -7.06 -2.94
N GLY A 321 -7.04 -5.86 -3.31
CA GLY A 321 -8.04 -5.64 -4.35
C GLY A 321 -7.50 -5.69 -5.79
N TYR A 322 -6.18 -5.83 -5.98
CA TYR A 322 -5.57 -6.02 -7.30
C TYR A 322 -5.13 -7.48 -7.46
N ALA A 323 -5.45 -8.06 -8.62
CA ALA A 323 -5.09 -9.43 -8.92
C ALA A 323 -3.57 -9.60 -9.06
N SER A 324 -3.09 -10.79 -8.67
CA SER A 324 -1.80 -11.33 -9.10
C SER A 324 -0.56 -10.48 -8.80
N GLU A 325 -0.49 -9.81 -7.65
CA GLU A 325 0.74 -9.12 -7.21
C GLU A 325 1.29 -8.14 -8.27
N ASN A 326 0.40 -7.33 -8.82
CA ASN A 326 0.65 -6.44 -9.95
C ASN A 326 1.98 -5.65 -9.89
N ASN A 327 2.31 -5.03 -8.76
CA ASN A 327 3.56 -4.28 -8.63
C ASN A 327 4.81 -5.17 -8.75
N LEU A 328 4.75 -6.41 -8.24
CA LEU A 328 5.87 -7.35 -8.38
C LEU A 328 6.14 -7.64 -9.86
N GLN A 329 5.09 -7.89 -10.65
CA GLN A 329 5.24 -8.18 -12.08
C GLN A 329 5.81 -7.00 -12.86
N VAL A 330 5.34 -5.78 -12.57
CA VAL A 330 5.87 -4.56 -13.19
C VAL A 330 7.34 -4.36 -12.83
N PHE A 331 7.71 -4.47 -11.55
CA PHE A 331 9.11 -4.34 -11.13
C PHE A 331 10.02 -5.41 -11.74
N VAL A 332 9.60 -6.68 -11.76
CA VAL A 332 10.37 -7.75 -12.40
C VAL A 332 10.59 -7.46 -13.88
N SER A 333 9.56 -7.02 -14.61
CA SER A 333 9.68 -6.63 -16.02
C SER A 333 10.70 -5.50 -16.22
N LEU A 334 10.63 -4.45 -15.40
CA LEU A 334 11.57 -3.32 -15.44
C LEU A 334 13.02 -3.73 -15.11
N LEU A 335 13.22 -4.65 -14.16
CA LEU A 335 14.55 -5.18 -13.82
C LEU A 335 15.16 -5.99 -14.97
N TYR A 336 14.35 -6.78 -15.69
CA TYR A 336 14.81 -7.47 -16.89
C TYR A 336 15.05 -6.51 -18.07
N ALA A 337 14.32 -5.41 -18.15
CA ALA A 337 14.48 -4.37 -19.17
C ALA A 337 15.72 -3.48 -18.98
N ALA A 338 16.24 -3.38 -17.76
CA ALA A 338 17.36 -2.51 -17.43
C ALA A 338 18.62 -2.82 -18.26
N ARG A 339 19.26 -1.76 -18.77
CA ARG A 339 20.43 -1.83 -19.67
C ARG A 339 21.74 -1.33 -19.08
N HIS A 340 21.68 -0.38 -18.14
CA HIS A 340 22.86 0.32 -17.64
C HIS A 340 22.99 0.24 -16.13
N ARG A 341 21.97 0.69 -15.40
CA ARG A 341 21.98 0.72 -13.94
C ARG A 341 20.61 0.44 -13.34
N ILE A 342 20.60 -0.21 -12.18
CA ILE A 342 19.46 -0.40 -11.28
C ILE A 342 19.88 0.17 -9.92
N SER A 343 19.13 1.15 -9.41
CA SER A 343 19.33 1.71 -8.06
C SER A 343 18.07 1.47 -7.24
N ILE A 344 18.19 0.67 -6.18
CA ILE A 344 17.07 0.32 -5.29
C ILE A 344 17.34 0.90 -3.91
N THR A 345 16.39 1.66 -3.39
CA THR A 345 16.38 2.08 -1.99
C THR A 345 15.19 1.45 -1.30
N SER A 346 15.42 0.65 -0.26
CA SER A 346 14.34 0.03 0.50
C SER A 346 14.64 0.02 1.99
N PRO A 347 13.69 0.44 2.85
CA PRO A 347 13.85 0.32 4.30
C PRO A 347 13.86 -1.16 4.74
N TYR A 348 13.25 -2.06 3.96
CA TYR A 348 13.14 -3.49 4.23
C TYR A 348 13.30 -4.29 2.93
N PHE A 349 14.52 -4.69 2.60
CA PHE A 349 14.77 -5.46 1.37
C PHE A 349 14.64 -6.97 1.62
N VAL A 350 13.43 -7.49 1.48
CA VAL A 350 13.11 -8.93 1.60
C VAL A 350 12.52 -9.40 0.27
N PRO A 351 13.35 -9.61 -0.77
CA PRO A 351 12.88 -9.93 -2.12
C PRO A 351 12.31 -11.35 -2.18
N ASP A 352 11.38 -11.56 -3.12
CA ASP A 352 10.98 -12.91 -3.51
C ASP A 352 12.02 -13.51 -4.48
N GLY A 353 11.82 -14.78 -4.85
CA GLY A 353 12.70 -15.46 -5.81
C GLY A 353 12.74 -14.79 -7.18
N SER A 354 11.64 -14.15 -7.60
CA SER A 354 11.52 -13.46 -8.89
C SER A 354 12.43 -12.23 -8.96
N ILE A 355 12.39 -11.38 -7.94
CA ILE A 355 13.27 -10.20 -7.82
C ILE A 355 14.72 -10.65 -7.66
N MET A 356 15.00 -11.67 -6.85
CA MET A 356 16.37 -12.17 -6.65
C MET A 356 16.98 -12.66 -7.98
N ASN A 357 16.23 -13.45 -8.75
CA ASN A 357 16.68 -13.93 -10.05
C ASN A 357 16.85 -12.79 -11.06
N ALA A 358 15.95 -11.80 -11.06
CA ALA A 358 16.05 -10.65 -11.95
C ALA A 358 17.31 -9.80 -11.67
N LEU A 359 17.65 -9.58 -10.40
CA LEU A 359 18.86 -8.84 -10.01
C LEU A 359 20.14 -9.59 -10.40
N ARG A 360 20.21 -10.90 -10.14
CA ARG A 360 21.32 -11.75 -10.58
C ARG A 360 21.48 -11.77 -12.09
N ALA A 361 20.36 -11.86 -12.82
CA ALA A 361 20.39 -11.79 -14.27
C ALA A 361 20.87 -10.41 -14.74
N ALA A 362 20.48 -9.32 -14.07
CA ALA A 362 20.92 -7.98 -14.41
C ALA A 362 22.44 -7.81 -14.22
N THR A 363 22.98 -8.22 -13.07
CA THR A 363 24.42 -8.15 -12.84
C THR A 363 25.20 -9.03 -13.82
N ALA A 364 24.71 -10.23 -14.14
CA ALA A 364 25.30 -11.12 -15.15
C ALA A 364 25.27 -10.54 -16.57
N ARG A 365 24.29 -9.68 -16.90
CA ARG A 365 24.24 -8.92 -18.15
C ARG A 365 25.19 -7.71 -18.18
N GLY A 366 25.89 -7.42 -17.08
CA GLY A 366 26.76 -6.26 -16.94
C GLY A 366 26.04 -4.97 -16.54
N VAL A 367 24.79 -5.06 -16.05
CA VAL A 367 24.06 -3.92 -15.49
C VAL A 367 24.61 -3.62 -14.09
N GLU A 368 24.90 -2.35 -13.79
CA GLU A 368 25.30 -1.92 -12.46
C GLU A 368 24.09 -1.99 -11.52
N VAL A 369 24.22 -2.69 -10.39
CA VAL A 369 23.12 -2.82 -9.42
C VAL A 369 23.57 -2.31 -8.06
N GLU A 370 22.85 -1.33 -7.53
CA GLU A 370 23.08 -0.72 -6.22
C GLU A 370 21.85 -0.90 -5.32
N LEU A 371 22.09 -1.29 -4.08
CA LEU A 371 21.05 -1.51 -3.08
C LEU A 371 21.33 -0.70 -1.81
N PHE A 372 20.52 0.32 -1.58
CA PHE A 372 20.52 1.14 -0.38
C PHE A 372 19.52 0.60 0.64
N VAL A 373 20.03 0.17 1.79
CA VAL A 373 19.27 -0.39 2.92
C VAL A 373 19.61 0.33 4.21
N SER A 374 18.72 0.29 5.19
CA SER A 374 18.93 0.91 6.49
C SER A 374 20.08 0.25 7.25
N GLU A 375 21.12 1.03 7.59
CA GLU A 375 22.22 0.59 8.48
C GLU A 375 21.66 0.15 9.85
N ILE A 376 20.70 0.93 10.36
CA ILE A 376 20.05 0.74 11.64
C ILE A 376 18.60 0.28 11.41
N GLY A 377 18.27 -0.92 11.88
CA GLY A 377 16.89 -1.42 11.88
C GLY A 377 16.04 -0.83 13.01
N ASP A 378 14.78 -0.53 12.70
CA ASP A 378 13.73 -0.21 13.68
C ASP A 378 12.92 -1.44 14.12
N GLN A 379 12.98 -2.52 13.32
CA GLN A 379 12.34 -3.82 13.58
C GLN A 379 13.39 -4.95 13.52
N ALA A 380 13.74 -5.53 14.67
CA ALA A 380 14.82 -6.51 14.77
C ALA A 380 14.62 -7.73 13.86
N LEU A 381 13.42 -8.32 13.83
CA LEU A 381 13.13 -9.49 13.01
C LEU A 381 13.29 -9.19 11.51
N VAL A 382 12.73 -8.06 11.05
CA VAL A 382 12.82 -7.65 9.64
C VAL A 382 14.26 -7.29 9.27
N TYR A 383 14.99 -6.62 10.17
CA TYR A 383 16.39 -6.28 10.00
C TYR A 383 17.28 -7.51 9.79
N HIS A 384 17.05 -8.59 10.57
CA HIS A 384 17.79 -9.84 10.36
C HIS A 384 17.32 -10.60 9.12
N ALA A 385 16.03 -10.56 8.80
CA ALA A 385 15.48 -11.21 7.62
C ALA A 385 16.02 -10.60 6.31
N GLN A 386 16.17 -9.28 6.19
CA GLN A 386 16.77 -8.70 4.99
C GLN A 386 18.27 -9.07 4.86
N ARG A 387 18.99 -9.11 5.98
CA ARG A 387 20.43 -9.42 6.00
C ARG A 387 20.76 -10.83 5.54
N SER A 388 19.81 -11.78 5.62
CA SER A 388 20.04 -13.14 5.10
C SER A 388 20.21 -13.19 3.58
N TYR A 389 19.81 -12.14 2.85
CA TYR A 389 19.98 -12.06 1.40
C TYR A 389 21.26 -11.34 0.97
N TYR A 390 21.98 -10.68 1.88
CA TYR A 390 23.07 -9.78 1.50
C TYR A 390 24.28 -10.52 0.93
N GLU A 391 24.65 -11.67 1.50
CA GLU A 391 25.76 -12.49 0.97
C GLU A 391 25.47 -12.95 -0.47
N GLU A 392 24.23 -13.36 -0.72
CA GLU A 392 23.76 -13.78 -2.04
C GLU A 392 23.83 -12.65 -3.08
N LEU A 393 23.42 -11.44 -2.69
CA LEU A 393 23.42 -10.25 -3.53
C LEU A 393 24.84 -9.74 -3.81
N LEU A 394 25.69 -9.68 -2.77
CA LEU A 394 27.10 -9.28 -2.89
C LEU A 394 27.87 -10.25 -3.81
N THR A 395 27.64 -11.55 -3.65
CA THR A 395 28.22 -12.59 -4.52
C THR A 395 27.75 -12.43 -5.96
N ALA A 396 26.50 -12.02 -6.17
CA ALA A 396 25.96 -11.73 -7.50
C ALA A 396 26.50 -10.42 -8.12
N GLY A 397 27.23 -9.59 -7.38
CA GLY A 397 27.80 -8.33 -7.85
C GLY A 397 26.94 -7.09 -7.60
N VAL A 398 25.89 -7.21 -6.77
CA VAL A 398 25.14 -6.05 -6.25
C VAL A 398 26.01 -5.31 -5.24
N ARG A 399 25.97 -3.97 -5.26
CA ARG A 399 26.75 -3.10 -4.39
C ARG A 399 25.92 -2.39 -3.34
#